data_AF-A0A3N5NVM9-F1
#
_entry.id   AF-A0A3N5NVM9-F1
#
_cell.length_a   1.000
_cell.length_b   1.000
_cell.length_c   1.000
_cell.angle_alpha   90.00
_cell.angle_beta   90.00
_cell.angle_gamma   90.00
#
_symmetry.space_group_name_H-M   'P 1'
#
loop_
_entity.id
_entity.type
_entity.pdbx_description
1 polymer ?
#
loop_
_entity_poly.entity_id
_entity_poly.type
_entity_poly.pdbx_seq_one_letter_code
_entity_poly.pdbx_strand_id
1 'polypeptide(L)'
;MNKSRSSKLLIEYLSSIKGGVGIAFSGGIDSTYLLRIAREACPGQVVPFLLVSPFLSGRERSWAHRIADGIGMPLREVPWH
;
A
#
# COMPACT_ATOMS: atom_id res chain seq x y z
N MET A 1 -5.09 -20.90 1.44
CA MET A 1 -5.12 -20.32 2.81
C MET A 1 -6.53 -19.83 3.11
N ASN A 2 -7.16 -20.32 4.17
CA ASN A 2 -8.49 -19.87 4.56
C ASN A 2 -8.38 -18.47 5.20
N LYS A 3 -9.04 -17.47 4.61
CA LYS A 3 -8.93 -16.07 5.06
C LYS A 3 -9.74 -15.81 6.33
N SER A 4 -9.14 -15.10 7.28
CA SER A 4 -9.81 -14.64 8.51
C SER A 4 -11.04 -13.79 8.19
N ARG A 5 -12.07 -13.84 9.04
CA ARG A 5 -13.29 -13.02 8.90
C ARG A 5 -12.98 -11.54 8.70
N SER A 6 -12.02 -10.99 9.46
CA SER A 6 -11.62 -9.58 9.35
C SER A 6 -11.05 -9.25 7.97
N SER A 7 -10.26 -10.15 7.38
CA SER A 7 -9.70 -9.93 6.04
C SER A 7 -10.75 -9.98 4.93
N LYS A 8 -11.85 -10.73 5.12
CA LYS A 8 -12.97 -10.75 4.16
C LYS A 8 -13.73 -9.43 4.18
N LEU A 9 -14.04 -8.90 5.37
CA LEU A 9 -14.71 -7.61 5.53
C LEU A 9 -13.88 -6.47 4.94
N LEU A 10 -12.56 -6.50 5.13
CA LEU A 10 -11.68 -5.48 4.55
C LEU A 10 -11.67 -5.53 3.01
N ILE A 11 -11.65 -6.73 2.43
CA ILE A 11 -11.71 -6.89 0.96
C ILE A 11 -13.04 -6.37 0.43
N GLU A 12 -14.17 -6.76 1.05
CA GLU A 12 -15.49 -6.30 0.66
C GLU A 12 -15.61 -4.77 0.73
N TYR A 13 -15.11 -4.18 1.81
CA TYR A 13 -15.06 -2.73 1.97
C TYR A 13 -14.22 -2.07 0.87
N LEU A 14 -12.99 -2.53 0.62
CA LEU A 14 -12.12 -1.94 -0.39
C LEU A 14 -12.70 -2.08 -1.81
N SER A 15 -13.27 -3.24 -2.14
CA SER A 15 -13.94 -3.48 -3.43
C SER A 15 -15.18 -2.60 -3.64
N SER A 16 -15.80 -2.08 -2.57
CA SER A 16 -16.94 -1.16 -2.68
C SER A 16 -16.55 0.28 -3.03
N ILE A 17 -15.27 0.65 -2.87
CA ILE A 17 -14.78 2.01 -3.14
C ILE A 17 -14.72 2.24 -4.66
N LYS A 18 -15.47 3.24 -5.12
CA LYS A 18 -15.45 3.65 -6.54
C LYS A 18 -14.24 4.52 -6.85
N GLY A 19 -13.61 4.29 -8.00
CA GLY A 19 -12.49 5.11 -8.49
C GLY A 19 -11.09 4.63 -8.09
N GLY A 20 -10.98 3.49 -7.39
CA GLY A 20 -9.71 2.93 -6.93
C GLY A 20 -9.26 3.46 -5.57
N VAL A 21 -8.11 2.98 -5.11
CA VAL A 21 -7.61 3.23 -3.75
C VAL A 21 -6.16 3.70 -3.79
N GLY A 22 -5.91 4.87 -3.20
CA GLY A 22 -4.56 5.31 -2.85
C GLY A 22 -4.16 4.76 -1.48
N ILE A 23 -2.97 4.18 -1.35
CA ILE A 23 -2.46 3.64 -0.08
C ILE A 23 -1.23 4.43 0.34
N ALA A 24 -1.33 5.16 1.46
CA ALA A 24 -0.15 5.71 2.11
C ALA A 24 0.74 4.55 2.59
N PHE A 25 1.98 4.51 2.11
CA PHE A 25 2.84 3.34 2.23
C PHE A 25 4.21 3.70 2.79
N SER A 26 4.55 3.14 3.95
CA SER A 26 5.83 3.37 4.63
C SER A 26 6.76 2.14 4.59
N GLY A 27 6.28 0.98 4.15
CA GLY A 27 6.99 -0.29 4.25
C GLY A 27 6.90 -0.94 5.63
N GLY A 28 6.13 -0.37 6.57
CA GLY A 28 5.78 -1.02 7.84
C GLY A 28 4.77 -2.15 7.63
N ILE A 29 4.63 -3.04 8.61
CA ILE A 29 3.79 -4.25 8.52
C ILE A 29 2.33 -3.93 8.18
N ASP A 30 1.77 -2.87 8.75
CA ASP A 30 0.37 -2.50 8.53
C ASP A 30 0.13 -2.01 7.11
N SER A 31 0.96 -1.06 6.64
CA SER A 31 0.88 -0.55 5.26
C SER A 31 1.17 -1.64 4.22
N THR A 32 2.05 -2.59 4.56
CA THR A 32 2.37 -3.79 3.75
C THR A 32 1.19 -4.73 3.65
N TYR A 33 0.56 -5.05 4.78
CA TYR A 33 -0.64 -5.87 4.82
C TYR A 33 -1.77 -5.21 4.02
N LEU A 34 -2.02 -3.92 4.27
CA LEU A 34 -3.09 -3.18 3.60
C LEU A 34 -2.85 -3.11 2.08
N LEU A 35 -1.63 -2.82 1.61
CA LEU A 35 -1.30 -2.82 0.19
C LEU A 35 -1.51 -4.19 -0.45
N ARG A 36 -1.11 -5.27 0.24
CA ARG A 36 -1.29 -6.64 -0.26
C ARG A 36 -2.76 -7.01 -0.41
N ILE A 37 -3.60 -6.60 0.53
CA ILE A 37 -5.05 -6.83 0.49
C ILE A 37 -5.72 -5.94 -0.57
N ALA A 38 -5.36 -4.66 -0.64
CA ALA A 38 -5.88 -3.74 -1.64
C ALA A 38 -5.58 -4.20 -3.07
N ARG A 39 -4.35 -4.69 -3.33
CA ARG A 39 -3.97 -5.28 -4.64
C ARG A 39 -4.93 -6.37 -5.09
N GLU A 40 -5.45 -7.17 -4.14
CA GLU A 40 -6.41 -8.22 -4.43
C GLU A 40 -7.84 -7.69 -4.58
N ALA A 41 -8.25 -6.76 -3.72
CA ALA A 41 -9.60 -6.22 -3.68
C ALA A 41 -9.93 -5.30 -4.87
N CYS A 42 -8.92 -4.57 -5.38
CA CYS A 42 -9.08 -3.59 -6.45
C CYS A 42 -8.03 -3.77 -7.56
N PRO A 43 -8.07 -4.88 -8.34
CA PRO A 43 -7.04 -5.18 -9.33
C PRO A 43 -6.87 -4.05 -10.35
N GLY A 44 -5.63 -3.57 -10.51
CA GLY A 44 -5.30 -2.48 -11.45
C GLY A 44 -5.75 -1.08 -11.02
N GLN A 45 -6.35 -0.93 -9.84
CA GLN A 45 -6.89 0.35 -9.34
C GLN A 45 -6.30 0.75 -7.98
N VAL A 46 -5.08 0.29 -7.67
CA VAL A 46 -4.37 0.64 -6.43
C VAL A 46 -3.10 1.39 -6.74
N VAL A 47 -2.88 2.50 -6.04
CA VAL A 47 -1.67 3.30 -6.12
C VAL A 47 -1.07 3.44 -4.73
N PRO A 48 0.01 2.72 -4.39
CA PRO A 48 0.76 3.02 -3.18
C PRO A 48 1.55 4.31 -3.36
N PHE A 49 1.58 5.15 -2.33
CA PHE A 49 2.36 6.38 -2.33
C PHE A 49 3.11 6.60 -1.03
N LEU A 50 4.33 7.13 -1.14
CA LEU A 50 5.22 7.49 -0.04
C LEU A 50 5.41 8.99 -0.01
N LEU A 51 5.12 9.59 1.13
CA LEU A 51 5.42 11.00 1.36
C LEU A 51 6.93 11.16 1.60
N VAL A 52 7.59 11.96 0.77
CA VAL A 52 9.03 12.25 0.91
C VAL A 52 9.20 13.62 1.53
N SER A 53 9.77 13.66 2.74
CA SER A 53 10.05 14.89 3.48
C SER A 53 11.52 14.91 3.94
N PRO A 54 12.05 16.07 4.41
CA PRO A 54 13.40 16.16 4.97
C PRO A 54 13.64 15.24 6.19
N PHE A 55 12.56 14.78 6.83
CA PHE A 55 12.63 13.89 8.00
C PHE A 55 12.67 12.41 7.63
N LEU A 56 12.39 12.05 6.37
CA LEU A 56 12.43 10.67 5.91
C LEU A 56 13.87 10.28 5.58
N SER A 57 14.41 9.29 6.30
CA SER A 57 15.77 8.82 6.01
C SER A 57 15.85 8.10 4.67
N GLY A 58 17.02 8.15 4.03
CA GLY A 58 17.27 7.40 2.79
C GLY A 58 17.11 5.88 2.96
N ARG A 59 17.34 5.37 4.18
CA ARG A 59 17.13 3.95 4.52
C ARG A 59 15.65 3.60 4.53
N GLU A 60 14.81 4.41 5.16
CA GLU A 60 13.35 4.19 5.19
C GLU A 60 12.75 4.31 3.79
N ARG A 61 13.18 5.30 3.00
CA ARG A 61 12.78 5.45 1.60
C ARG A 61 13.11 4.21 0.77
N SER A 62 14.36 3.74 0.84
CA SER A 62 14.81 2.54 0.12
C SER A 62 14.09 1.27 0.59
N TRP A 63 13.81 1.16 1.90
CA TRP A 63 13.05 0.05 2.46
C TRP A 63 11.62 0.01 1.93
N ALA A 64 10.92 1.13 1.92
CA ALA A 64 9.56 1.21 1.39
C ALA A 64 9.51 0.77 -0.09
N HIS A 65 10.42 1.28 -0.93
CA HIS A 65 10.51 0.84 -2.34
C HIS A 65 10.71 -0.67 -2.47
N ARG A 66 11.68 -1.23 -1.74
CA ARG A 66 11.98 -2.67 -1.78
C ARG A 66 10.77 -3.53 -1.40
N ILE A 67 10.01 -3.13 -0.38
CA ILE A 67 8.82 -3.90 0.02
C ILE A 67 7.71 -3.77 -1.02
N ALA A 68 7.46 -2.57 -1.52
CA ALA A 68 6.45 -2.32 -2.55
C ALA A 68 6.73 -3.13 -3.84
N ASP A 69 8.00 -3.14 -4.27
CA ASP A 69 8.47 -3.95 -5.40
C ASP A 69 8.33 -5.45 -5.15
N GLY A 70 8.61 -5.92 -3.93
CA GLY A 70 8.39 -7.30 -3.52
C GLY A 70 6.90 -7.73 -3.59
N ILE A 71 5.98 -6.78 -3.45
CA ILE A 71 4.53 -7.00 -3.65
C ILE A 71 4.13 -6.83 -5.12
N GLY A 72 5.02 -6.34 -5.99
CA GLY A 72 4.73 -6.04 -7.39
C GLY A 72 3.84 -4.80 -7.56
N MET A 73 3.94 -3.84 -6.64
CA MET A 73 3.16 -2.61 -6.63
C MET A 73 4.11 -1.40 -6.56
N PRO A 74 4.57 -0.87 -7.71
CA PRO A 74 5.55 0.22 -7.73
C PRO A 74 5.09 1.44 -6.94
N LEU A 75 5.96 1.94 -6.06
CA LEU A 75 5.67 3.00 -5.12
C LEU A 75 5.78 4.38 -5.78
N ARG A 76 4.76 5.21 -5.66
CA ARG A 76 4.81 6.61 -6.12
C ARG A 76 5.29 7.51 -5.00
N GLU A 77 6.23 8.39 -5.30
CA GLU A 77 6.66 9.39 -4.32
C GLU A 77 5.83 10.67 -4.45
N VAL A 78 5.50 11.24 -3.31
CA VAL A 78 4.82 12.54 -3.20
C VAL A 78 5.73 13.45 -2.37
N PRO A 79 6.40 14.44 -3.00
CA PRO A 79 7.28 15.34 -2.26
C PRO A 79 6.47 16.27 -1.35
N TRP A 80 6.90 16.39 -0.10
CA TRP A 80 6.44 17.38 0.86
C TRP A 80 7.58 18.38 1.10
N HIS A 81 7.33 19.63 0.72
CA HIS A 81 8.27 20.75 0.76
C HIS A 81 7.82 21.76 1.80
#